data_AF-R9J169-F1
#
_entry.id   AF-R9J169-F1
#
_cell.length_a   1.000
_cell.length_b   1.000
_cell.length_c   1.000
_cell.angle_alpha   90.00
_cell.angle_beta   90.00
_cell.angle_gamma   90.00
#
_symmetry.space_group_name_H-M   'P 1'
#
loop_
_entity.id
_entity.type
_entity.pdbx_description
1 polymer ?
#
loop_
_entity_poly.entity_id
_entity_poly.type
_entity_poly.pdbx_seq_one_letter_code
_entity_poly.pdbx_strand_id
1 'polypeptide(L)'
;MAWKKKLKRISYDVVSYIQIETEAIRDFNDKQMLSSYCLHKLEVVEWYIALIDAGSEKYIVPQTREQLETIRKQLNECHKEIMRVKIKNPNDRPYIDIKYPKGYEG
;
A
#
# COMPACT_ATOMS: atom_id res chain seq x y z
N MET A 1 -24.79 25.44 -7.56
CA MET A 1 -23.63 24.95 -6.77
C MET A 1 -23.43 23.48 -7.11
N ALA A 2 -22.31 23.10 -7.70
CA ALA A 2 -22.02 21.69 -7.97
C ALA A 2 -21.72 20.95 -6.65
N TRP A 3 -22.31 19.77 -6.46
CA TRP A 3 -22.03 18.93 -5.28
C TRP A 3 -20.59 18.46 -5.34
N LYS A 4 -19.76 18.87 -4.37
CA LYS A 4 -18.37 18.41 -4.26
C LYS A 4 -18.29 17.13 -3.42
N LYS A 5 -17.61 16.10 -3.93
CA LYS A 5 -17.40 14.84 -3.20
C LYS A 5 -16.21 14.98 -2.26
N LYS A 6 -16.45 14.86 -0.94
CA LYS A 6 -15.38 14.86 0.06
C LYS A 6 -14.67 13.50 0.05
N LEU A 7 -13.35 13.53 -0.11
CA LEU A 7 -12.54 12.32 -0.10
C LEU A 7 -12.22 11.87 1.33
N LYS A 8 -11.90 10.57 1.49
CA LYS A 8 -11.49 10.03 2.78
C LYS A 8 -10.09 10.51 3.13
N ARG A 9 -9.87 10.91 4.39
CA ARG A 9 -8.54 11.27 4.87
C ARG A 9 -7.64 10.04 4.87
N ILE A 10 -6.40 10.21 4.44
CA ILE A 10 -5.37 9.19 4.57
C ILE A 10 -4.88 9.25 6.01
N SER A 11 -4.99 8.13 6.72
CA SER A 11 -4.62 8.07 8.11
C SER A 11 -3.10 8.13 8.29
N TYR A 12 -2.63 8.84 9.32
CA TYR A 12 -1.20 9.01 9.57
C TYR A 12 -0.54 7.74 10.10
N ASP A 13 -1.32 6.85 10.70
CA ASP A 13 -0.88 5.54 11.19
C ASP A 13 -0.56 4.55 10.07
N VAL A 14 -0.98 4.80 8.83
CA VAL A 14 -0.74 3.88 7.69
C VAL A 14 0.75 3.61 7.51
N VAL A 15 1.60 4.64 7.66
CA VAL A 15 3.05 4.50 7.55
C VAL A 15 3.57 3.62 8.68
N SER A 16 3.19 3.90 9.92
CA SER A 16 3.61 3.12 11.09
C SER A 16 3.16 1.67 11.02
N TYR A 17 1.92 1.42 10.57
CA TYR A 17 1.40 0.09 10.33
C TYR A 17 2.28 -0.67 9.33
N ILE A 18 2.56 -0.07 8.17
CA ILE A 18 3.39 -0.73 7.15
C ILE A 18 4.80 -1.02 7.68
N GLN A 19 5.38 -0.09 8.45
CA GLN A 19 6.71 -0.30 9.05
C GLN A 19 6.71 -1.48 10.02
N ILE A 20 5.75 -1.55 10.93
CA ILE A 20 5.62 -2.65 11.90
C ILE A 20 5.42 -3.99 11.17
N GLU A 21 4.53 -4.04 10.18
CA GLU A 21 4.28 -5.26 9.41
C GLU A 21 5.49 -5.67 8.55
N THR A 22 6.33 -4.70 8.13
CA THR A 22 7.56 -4.98 7.38
C THR A 22 8.55 -5.78 8.22
N GLU A 23 8.64 -5.50 9.52
CA GLU A 23 9.46 -6.27 10.46
C GLU A 23 8.90 -7.68 10.69
N ALA A 24 7.60 -7.87 10.48
CA ALA A 24 6.90 -9.13 10.67
C ALA A 24 6.85 -10.03 9.44
N ILE A 25 7.34 -9.60 8.26
CA ILE A 25 7.35 -10.41 7.03
C ILE A 25 8.11 -11.72 7.24
N ARG A 26 7.45 -12.86 7.01
CA ARG A 26 8.06 -14.20 7.13
C ARG A 26 8.28 -14.85 5.78
N ASP A 27 7.31 -14.71 4.88
CA ASP A 27 7.30 -15.39 3.59
C ASP A 27 7.02 -14.44 2.41
N PHE A 28 6.95 -14.99 1.20
CA PHE A 28 6.70 -14.22 -0.01
C PHE A 28 5.26 -13.73 -0.13
N ASN A 29 4.30 -14.43 0.49
CA ASN A 29 2.91 -14.00 0.48
C ASN A 29 2.72 -12.76 1.35
N ASP A 30 3.31 -12.74 2.55
CA ASP A 30 3.35 -11.57 3.43
C ASP A 30 3.96 -10.37 2.70
N LYS A 31 5.13 -10.58 2.08
CA LYS A 31 5.84 -9.54 1.33
C LYS A 31 5.01 -9.01 0.18
N GLN A 32 4.38 -9.89 -0.61
CA GLN A 32 3.55 -9.51 -1.75
C GLN A 32 2.29 -8.77 -1.30
N MET A 33 1.62 -9.25 -0.26
CA MET A 33 0.44 -8.63 0.31
C MET A 33 0.77 -7.21 0.81
N LEU A 34 1.81 -7.06 1.63
CA LEU A 34 2.18 -5.78 2.20
C LEU A 34 2.71 -4.79 1.15
N SER A 35 3.50 -5.27 0.18
CA SER A 35 3.95 -4.46 -0.96
C SER A 35 2.76 -3.94 -1.77
N SER A 36 1.80 -4.80 -2.11
CA SER A 36 0.60 -4.43 -2.86
C SER A 36 -0.25 -3.41 -2.08
N TYR A 37 -0.40 -3.61 -0.77
CA TYR A 37 -1.09 -2.66 0.09
C TYR A 37 -0.39 -1.29 0.12
N CYS A 38 0.93 -1.26 0.27
CA CYS A 38 1.73 -0.03 0.26
C CYS A 38 1.59 0.72 -1.07
N LEU A 39 1.69 0.01 -2.20
CA LEU A 39 1.54 0.59 -3.54
C LEU A 39 0.14 1.17 -3.74
N HIS A 40 -0.91 0.45 -3.35
CA HIS A 40 -2.28 0.95 -3.44
C HIS A 40 -2.47 2.26 -2.65
N LYS A 41 -1.86 2.37 -1.45
CA LYS A 41 -1.91 3.63 -0.67
C LYS A 41 -1.16 4.75 -1.37
N LEU A 42 -0.02 4.44 -2.00
CA LEU A 42 0.76 5.41 -2.77
C LEU A 42 -0.03 5.93 -3.98
N GLU A 43 -0.71 5.06 -4.72
CA GLU A 43 -1.59 5.47 -5.83
C GLU A 43 -2.69 6.44 -5.38
N VAL A 44 -3.32 6.18 -4.23
CA VAL A 44 -4.33 7.08 -3.66
C VAL A 44 -3.74 8.45 -3.32
N VAL A 45 -2.52 8.49 -2.75
CA VAL A 45 -1.82 9.75 -2.44
C VAL A 45 -1.50 10.52 -3.72
N GLU A 46 -0.95 9.86 -4.73
CA GLU A 46 -0.63 10.50 -6.03
C GLU A 46 -1.89 11.03 -6.70
N TRP A 47 -3.00 10.29 -6.65
CA TRP A 47 -4.28 10.75 -7.17
C TRP A 47 -4.76 12.01 -6.43
N TYR A 48 -4.62 12.07 -5.10
CA TYR A 48 -4.99 13.26 -4.33
C TYR A 48 -4.11 14.47 -4.69
N ILE A 49 -2.81 14.27 -4.88
CA ILE A 49 -1.90 15.33 -5.34
C ILE A 49 -2.32 15.80 -6.73
N ALA A 50 -2.60 14.90 -7.66
CA ALA A 50 -3.04 15.23 -9.02
C ALA A 50 -4.36 16.02 -9.02
N LEU A 51 -5.30 15.72 -8.12
CA LEU A 51 -6.54 16.48 -7.97
C LEU A 51 -6.30 17.92 -7.49
N ILE A 52 -5.36 18.12 -6.57
CA ILE A 52 -4.96 19.45 -6.10
C ILE A 52 -4.28 20.22 -7.24
N ASP A 53 -3.30 19.59 -7.90
CA ASP A 53 -2.51 20.21 -8.96
C ASP A 53 -3.38 20.56 -10.19
N ALA A 54 -4.40 19.77 -10.49
CA ALA A 54 -5.37 20.04 -11.55
C ALA A 54 -6.45 21.08 -11.16
N GLY A 55 -6.49 21.55 -9.91
CA GLY A 55 -7.51 22.51 -9.45
C GLY A 55 -8.94 21.96 -9.52
N SER A 56 -9.12 20.65 -9.36
CA SER A 56 -10.42 20.00 -9.58
C SER A 56 -11.48 20.47 -8.58
N GLU A 57 -12.50 21.18 -9.06
CA GLU A 57 -13.61 21.65 -8.22
C GLU A 57 -14.58 20.53 -7.77
N LYS A 58 -14.53 19.35 -8.39
CA LYS A 58 -15.44 18.22 -8.13
C LYS A 58 -15.15 17.51 -6.80
N TYR A 59 -13.92 17.59 -6.31
CA TYR A 59 -13.47 16.84 -5.14
C TYR A 59 -12.93 17.77 -4.06
N ILE A 60 -13.12 17.40 -2.80
CA ILE A 60 -12.49 18.08 -1.66
C ILE A 60 -11.46 17.11 -1.08
N VAL A 61 -10.18 17.44 -1.29
CA VAL A 61 -9.05 16.71 -0.72
C VAL A 61 -8.84 17.20 0.72
N PRO A 62 -8.84 16.30 1.73
CA PRO A 62 -8.80 16.70 3.14
C PRO A 62 -7.41 17.09 3.68
N GLN A 63 -6.35 16.77 2.94
CA GLN A 63 -4.96 17.03 3.34
C GLN A 63 -4.33 18.07 2.42
N THR A 64 -3.34 18.81 2.94
CA THR A 64 -2.58 19.74 2.12
C THR A 64 -1.64 18.99 1.17
N ARG A 65 -1.22 19.66 0.09
CA ARG A 65 -0.24 19.12 -0.86
C ARG A 65 1.04 18.67 -0.15
N GLU A 66 1.58 19.51 0.75
CA GLU A 66 2.80 19.21 1.52
C GLU A 66 2.65 17.98 2.42
N GLN A 67 1.49 17.80 3.05
CA GLN A 67 1.19 16.62 3.86
C GLN A 67 1.17 15.35 2.99
N LEU A 68 0.56 15.43 1.80
CA LEU A 68 0.53 14.32 0.84
C LEU A 68 1.91 13.99 0.31
N GLU A 69 2.75 14.99 0.02
CA GLU A 69 4.14 14.76 -0.41
C GLU A 69 4.98 14.09 0.68
N THR A 70 4.78 14.49 1.94
CA THR A 70 5.43 13.85 3.09
C THR A 70 5.05 12.38 3.19
N ILE A 71 3.74 12.08 3.12
CA ILE A 71 3.22 10.71 3.15
C ILE A 71 3.74 9.90 1.96
N ARG A 72 3.73 10.48 0.75
CA ARG A 72 4.29 9.85 -0.45
C ARG A 72 5.75 9.46 -0.26
N LYS A 73 6.57 10.35 0.30
CA LYS A 73 7.99 10.07 0.56
C LYS A 73 8.16 8.93 1.56
N GLN A 74 7.36 8.93 2.63
CA GLN A 74 7.38 7.87 3.64
C GLN A 74 6.95 6.52 3.05
N LEU A 75 5.84 6.46 2.31
CA LEU A 75 5.36 5.23 1.66
C LEU A 75 6.36 4.69 0.63
N ASN A 76 7.04 5.57 -0.12
CA ASN A 76 8.10 5.15 -1.03
C ASN A 76 9.28 4.51 -0.28
N GLU A 77 9.65 5.05 0.88
CA GLU A 77 10.70 4.46 1.70
C GLU A 77 10.26 3.11 2.28
N CYS A 78 9.04 3.02 2.83
CA CYS A 78 8.46 1.77 3.30
C CYS A 78 8.45 0.70 2.19
N HIS A 79 8.07 1.06 0.96
CA HIS A 79 8.09 0.12 -0.15
C HIS A 79 9.51 -0.40 -0.44
N LYS A 80 10.53 0.47 -0.39
CA LYS A 80 11.93 0.04 -0.52
C LYS A 80 12.37 -0.85 0.64
N GLU A 81 11.89 -0.61 1.85
CA GLU A 81 12.18 -1.44 3.03
C GLU A 81 11.55 -2.82 2.89
N ILE A 82 10.27 -2.91 2.52
CA ILE A 82 9.58 -4.18 2.20
C ILE A 82 10.38 -4.97 1.17
N MET A 83 10.78 -4.33 0.07
CA MET A 83 11.53 -4.99 -0.99
C MET A 83 12.93 -5.46 -0.55
N ARG A 84 13.54 -4.78 0.42
CA ARG A 84 14.84 -5.16 1.02
C ARG A 84 14.75 -6.37 1.96
N VAL A 85 13.58 -6.72 2.49
CA VAL A 85 13.42 -7.89 3.38
C VAL A 85 13.82 -9.16 2.63
N LYS A 86 14.80 -9.89 3.18
CA LYS A 86 15.28 -11.17 2.65
C LYS A 86 14.51 -12.32 3.28
N ILE A 87 13.77 -13.06 2.46
CA ILE A 87 13.03 -14.25 2.90
C ILE A 87 14.04 -15.40 3.00
N LYS A 88 14.17 -15.96 4.22
CA LYS A 88 15.25 -16.91 4.58
C LYS A 88 15.09 -18.28 3.91
N ASN A 89 13.88 -18.66 3.51
CA ASN A 89 13.60 -19.97 2.93
C ASN A 89 13.20 -19.86 1.45
N PRO A 90 14.08 -20.20 0.49
CA PRO A 90 13.79 -20.12 -0.94
C PRO A 90 12.76 -21.14 -1.42
N ASN A 91 12.44 -22.17 -0.62
CA ASN A 91 11.43 -23.17 -0.92
C ASN A 91 10.00 -22.65 -0.67
N ASP A 92 9.83 -21.57 0.09
CA ASP A 92 8.54 -20.89 0.32
C ASP A 92 8.22 -19.88 -0.79
N ARG A 93 8.59 -20.18 -2.06
CA ARG A 93 8.10 -19.37 -3.19
C ARG A 93 6.59 -19.22 -3.07
N PRO A 94 5.98 -18.09 -3.50
CA PRO A 94 4.54 -17.92 -3.48
C PRO A 94 3.94 -18.90 -4.49
N TYR A 95 3.79 -20.13 -4.03
CA TYR A 95 3.22 -21.24 -4.73
C TYR A 95 1.72 -21.06 -4.55
N ILE A 96 1.03 -20.77 -5.65
CA ILE A 96 -0.38 -21.12 -5.81
C ILE A 96 -0.41 -22.66 -5.94
N ASP A 97 0.08 -23.36 -4.92
CA ASP A 97 0.06 -24.81 -4.84
C ASP A 97 -1.08 -25.13 -3.89
N ILE A 98 -2.27 -25.22 -4.49
CA ILE A 98 -3.48 -25.64 -3.79
C ILE A 98 -3.19 -27.05 -3.30
N LYS A 99 -2.85 -27.21 -2.02
CA LYS A 99 -2.74 -28.53 -1.40
C LYS A 99 -4.13 -29.12 -1.30
N TYR A 100 -4.54 -29.85 -2.33
CA TYR A 100 -5.74 -30.65 -2.29
C TYR A 100 -5.58 -31.75 -1.22
N PRO A 101 -6.62 -32.04 -0.42
CA PRO A 101 -6.60 -33.19 0.47
C PRO A 101 -6.43 -34.48 -0.34
N LYS A 102 -5.79 -35.48 0.28
CA LYS A 102 -5.53 -36.78 -0.35
C LYS A 102 -6.84 -37.37 -0.91
N GLY A 103 -6.91 -37.58 -2.23
CA GLY A 103 -8.11 -38.08 -2.93
C GLY A 103 -8.97 -37.02 -3.63
N TYR A 104 -8.56 -35.74 -3.60
CA TYR A 104 -9.15 -34.65 -4.38
C TYR A 104 -8.15 -34.08 -5.42
N GLU A 105 -7.04 -34.78 -5.63
CA GLU A 105 -6.18 -34.59 -6.79
C GLU A 105 -6.94 -35.17 -7.99
N GLY A 106 -7.35 -34.30 -8.92
CA GLY A 106 -8.33 -34.61 -9.99
C GLY A 106 -8.02 -35.82 -10.85
#